data_AF-A0A3D1QVT7-F1
#
_entry.id   AF-A0A3D1QVT7-F1
#
_cell.length_a   1.000
_cell.length_b   1.000
_cell.length_c   1.000
_cell.angle_alpha   90.00
_cell.angle_beta   90.00
_cell.angle_gamma   90.00
#
_symmetry.space_group_name_H-M   'P 1'
#
loop_
_entity.id
_entity.type
_entity.pdbx_description
1 polymer ?
#
loop_
_entity_poly.entity_id
_entity_poly.type
_entity_poly.pdbx_seq_one_letter_code
_entity_poly.pdbx_strand_id
1 'polypeptide(L)' 'MPREKNPLEAKGPPERESTVRADLRRELEHGPATAHELSSSVGIREREVAGHLEHLSRSLEARGGKLVVR' A
#
# COMPACT_ATOMS: atom_id res chain seq x y z
N MET A 1 46.16 -4.53 -15.05
CA MET A 1 45.59 -3.82 -13.86
C MET A 1 46.29 -2.46 -13.80
N PRO A 2 45.58 -1.31 -13.70
CA PRO A 2 44.69 -0.89 -12.59
C PRO A 2 43.27 -0.48 -13.07
N ARG A 3 42.13 -0.60 -12.37
CA ARG A 3 41.59 -0.16 -11.05
C ARG A 3 41.28 1.34 -10.91
N GLU A 4 39.99 1.70 -11.00
CA GLU A 4 39.23 2.69 -10.18
C GLU A 4 37.77 2.80 -10.72
N LYS A 5 36.78 2.05 -10.18
CA LYS A 5 35.80 2.38 -9.11
C LYS A 5 34.94 3.64 -9.42
N ASN A 6 33.75 3.52 -10.03
CA ASN A 6 32.39 3.25 -9.49
C ASN A 6 31.61 4.55 -9.13
N PRO A 7 30.34 4.47 -8.70
CA PRO A 7 29.08 4.40 -9.45
C PRO A 7 28.27 5.71 -9.32
N LEU A 8 27.64 6.18 -10.39
CA LEU A 8 26.52 7.12 -10.26
C LEU A 8 25.32 6.54 -11.01
N GLU A 9 24.99 5.28 -10.71
CA GLU A 9 23.60 4.85 -10.80
C GLU A 9 22.83 5.75 -9.86
N ALA A 10 22.22 6.77 -10.45
CA ALA A 10 21.22 7.61 -9.83
C ALA A 10 20.05 6.71 -9.41
N LYS A 11 20.19 6.06 -8.26
CA LYS A 11 19.04 5.58 -7.51
C LYS A 11 18.29 6.84 -7.12
N GLY A 12 17.26 7.15 -7.91
CA GLY A 12 16.26 8.13 -7.54
C GLY A 12 15.76 7.87 -6.11
N PRO A 13 15.07 8.84 -5.50
CA PRO A 13 14.55 8.69 -4.14
C PRO A 13 13.91 7.31 -4.00
N PRO A 14 14.21 6.56 -2.92
CA PRO A 14 13.81 5.17 -2.78
C PRO A 14 12.36 5.05 -3.19
N GLU A 15 12.07 4.17 -4.16
CA GLU A 15 10.71 3.89 -4.62
C GLU A 15 9.85 3.80 -3.36
N ARG A 16 8.94 4.76 -3.19
CA ARG A 16 8.26 4.99 -1.92
C ARG A 16 7.71 3.64 -1.47
N GLU A 17 8.29 3.07 -0.42
CA GLU A 17 7.80 1.82 0.15
C GLU A 17 6.30 2.02 0.33
N SER A 18 5.52 1.26 -0.44
CA SER A 18 4.08 1.46 -0.44
C SER A 18 3.62 1.23 0.98
N THR A 19 2.95 2.24 1.55
CA THR A 19 2.41 2.07 2.89
C THR A 19 1.31 1.03 2.82
N VAL A 20 1.12 0.22 3.85
CA VAL A 20 0.01 -0.75 3.97
C VAL A 20 -1.33 -0.17 3.49
N ARG A 21 -1.62 1.09 3.83
CA ARG A 21 -2.85 1.79 3.39
C ARG A 21 -2.93 2.04 1.88
N ALA A 22 -1.80 2.34 1.24
CA ALA A 22 -1.70 2.55 -0.20
C ALA A 22 -1.87 1.23 -0.95
N ASP A 23 -1.30 0.14 -0.44
CA ASP A 23 -1.50 -1.19 -1.02
C ASP A 23 -2.95 -1.68 -0.87
N LEU A 24 -3.54 -1.53 0.32
CA LEU A 24 -4.97 -1.84 0.53
C LEU A 24 -5.88 -1.04 -0.40
N ARG A 25 -5.57 0.24 -0.62
CA ARG A 25 -6.30 1.08 -1.57
C ARG A 25 -6.18 0.52 -2.99
N ARG A 26 -4.95 0.21 -3.43
CA ARG A 26 -4.71 -0.33 -4.78
C ARG A 26 -5.50 -1.62 -5.00
N GLU A 27 -5.47 -2.54 -4.03
CA GLU A 27 -6.23 -3.80 -4.10
C GLU A 27 -7.73 -3.54 -4.25
N LEU A 28 -8.29 -2.62 -3.47
CA LEU A 28 -9.72 -2.26 -3.53
C LEU A 28 -10.11 -1.48 -4.78
N GLU A 29 -9.16 -0.80 -5.44
CA GLU A 29 -9.36 -0.16 -6.75
C GLU A 29 -9.46 -1.21 -7.88
N HIS A 30 -8.88 -2.40 -7.71
CA HIS A 30 -9.05 -3.52 -8.65
C HIS A 30 -10.40 -4.24 -8.50
N GLY A 31 -10.98 -4.25 -7.30
CA GLY A 31 -12.31 -4.81 -7.07
C GLY A 31 -12.64 -5.04 -5.59
N PRO A 32 -13.83 -5.59 -5.30
CA PRO A 32 -14.19 -6.04 -3.96
C PRO A 32 -13.24 -7.14 -3.49
N ALA A 33 -12.76 -7.03 -2.27
CA ALA A 33 -11.88 -8.02 -1.65
C ALA A 33 -12.29 -8.26 -0.19
N THR A 34 -12.07 -9.48 0.30
CA THR A 34 -12.28 -9.87 1.69
C THR A 34 -11.10 -9.43 2.56
N ALA A 35 -11.31 -9.39 3.89
CA ALA A 35 -10.22 -9.13 4.82
C ALA A 35 -9.06 -10.13 4.67
N HIS A 36 -9.38 -11.39 4.37
CA HIS A 36 -8.40 -12.44 4.16
C HIS A 36 -7.50 -12.18 2.94
N GLU A 37 -8.11 -11.85 1.80
CA GLU A 37 -7.40 -11.53 0.56
C GLU A 37 -6.54 -10.28 0.72
N LEU A 38 -7.10 -9.22 1.33
CA LEU A 38 -6.37 -7.98 1.63
C LEU A 38 -5.15 -8.24 2.53
N SER A 39 -5.33 -9.04 3.59
CA SER A 39 -4.24 -9.36 4.52
C SER A 39 -3.12 -10.15 3.85
N SER A 40 -3.48 -11.09 2.97
CA SER A 40 -2.55 -11.93 2.23
C SER A 40 -1.80 -11.15 1.15
N SER A 41 -2.49 -10.25 0.43
CA SER A 41 -1.89 -9.40 -0.61
C SER A 41 -0.91 -8.39 -0.03
N VAL A 42 -1.26 -7.77 1.11
CA VAL A 42 -0.47 -6.70 1.73
C VAL A 42 0.56 -7.21 2.75
N GLY A 43 0.45 -8.48 3.19
CA GLY A 43 1.40 -9.08 4.14
C GLY A 43 1.21 -8.62 5.59
N ILE A 44 -0.02 -8.29 5.99
CA ILE A 44 -0.39 -7.90 7.36
C ILE A 44 -1.26 -8.97 8.02
N ARG A 45 -1.46 -8.88 9.35
CA ARG A 45 -2.42 -9.78 9.99
C ARG A 45 -3.84 -9.36 9.63
N GLU A 46 -4.72 -10.32 9.39
CA GLU A 46 -6.12 -10.07 9.06
C GLU A 46 -6.83 -9.14 10.06
N ARG A 47 -6.57 -9.29 11.35
CA ARG A 47 -7.11 -8.41 12.41
C ARG A 47 -6.67 -6.94 12.30
N GLU A 48 -5.54 -6.67 11.64
CA GLU A 48 -5.03 -5.31 11.45
C GLU A 48 -5.72 -4.62 10.26
N VAL A 49 -6.29 -5.40 9.32
CA VAL A 49 -7.00 -4.89 8.14
C VAL A 49 -8.10 -3.91 8.55
N ALA A 50 -8.90 -4.26 9.57
CA ALA A 50 -10.00 -3.40 10.04
C ALA A 50 -9.52 -1.99 10.43
N GLY A 51 -8.44 -1.88 11.20
CA GLY A 51 -7.86 -0.60 11.61
C GLY A 51 -7.29 0.20 10.43
N HIS A 52 -6.71 -0.48 9.45
CA HIS A 52 -6.24 0.19 8.24
C HIS A 52 -7.38 0.66 7.32
N LEU A 53 -8.46 -0.12 7.21
CA LEU A 53 -9.65 0.25 6.45
C LEU A 53 -10.39 1.44 7.07
N GLU A 54 -10.44 1.56 8.40
CA GLU A 54 -11.00 2.73 9.08
C GLU A 54 -10.22 4.01 8.74
N HIS A 55 -8.89 3.94 8.74
CA HIS A 55 -8.08 5.09 8.35
C HIS A 55 -8.22 5.42 6.86
N LEU A 56 -8.34 4.39 6.01
CA LEU A 56 -8.54 4.56 4.59
C LEU A 56 -9.90 5.21 4.30
N SER A 57 -10.98 4.78 4.96
CA SER A 57 -12.32 5.35 4.76
C SER A 57 -12.35 6.84 5.08
N ARG A 58 -11.84 7.25 6.25
CA ARG A 58 -11.76 8.68 6.64
C ARG A 58 -10.95 9.50 5.63
N SER A 59 -9.85 8.93 5.15
CA SER A 59 -9.00 9.59 4.16
C SER A 59 -9.66 9.69 2.78
N LEU A 60 -10.54 8.76 2.42
CA LEU A 60 -11.31 8.80 1.18
C LEU A 60 -12.45 9.81 1.28
N GLU A 61 -13.17 9.84 2.39
CA GLU A 61 -14.27 10.78 2.63
C GLU A 61 -13.80 12.24 2.53
N ALA A 62 -12.63 12.55 3.10
CA ALA A 62 -12.00 13.88 2.98
C ALA A 62 -11.67 14.29 1.52
N ARG A 63 -11.62 13.33 0.59
CA ARG A 63 -11.35 13.53 -0.83
C ARG A 63 -12.58 13.27 -1.72
N GLY A 64 -13.76 13.08 -1.12
CA GLY A 64 -15.01 12.79 -1.83
C GLY A 64 -15.19 11.34 -2.28
N GLY A 65 -14.32 10.42 -1.85
CA GLY A 65 -14.47 8.97 -2.06
C GLY A 65 -15.20 8.30 -0.90
N LYS A 66 -15.58 7.02 -1.09
CA LYS A 66 -16.23 6.22 -0.04
C LYS A 66 -15.76 4.77 -0.10
N LEU A 67 -15.46 4.20 1.05
CA LEU A 67 -15.27 2.76 1.22
C LEU A 67 -16.61 2.11 1.59
N VAL A 68 -16.95 0.99 0.94
CA VAL A 68 -18.17 0.22 1.24
C VAL A 68 -17.77 -1.15 1.73
N VAL A 69 -18.29 -1.52 2.91
CA VAL A 69 -18.15 -2.87 3.48
C VAL A 69 -19.52 -3.56 3.37
N ARG A 70 -19.53 -4.82 2.94
CA ARG A 70 -20.74 -5.64 2.74
C ARG A 70 -20.66 -6.92 3.55
#